data_AF-A0A350WPE8-F1
#
_entry.id   AF-A0A350WPE8-F1
#
_cell.length_a   1.000
_cell.length_b   1.000
_cell.length_c   1.000
_cell.angle_alpha   90.00
_cell.angle_beta   90.00
_cell.angle_gamma   90.00
#
_symmetry.space_group_name_H-M   'P 1'
#
loop_
_entity.id
_entity.type
_entity.pdbx_description
1 polymer ?
#
loop_
_entity_poly.entity_id
_entity_poly.type
_entity_poly.pdbx_seq_one_letter_code
_entity_poly.pdbx_strand_id
1 'polypeptide(L)'
;MNDLLQHLEFLYGADQAPRLLQQTQHLLDGYRPRLPQRDGGLSERDSLLISYGDQVQHPTETPLQTLKRFCDEHLTGIVNGIHILPFYPWTSDDGFSVVDYRQIDPNLGTWDDVSSMQNFRLMFDGVINHISSKSDWFQKFLLDDHRYKEYFITIEGEPDLSQVVRPRALPLLTSFQTPSGEKKVWTTFSDDQIDLNFKNPEVLLEILDILLLYVERGATFIRLDAIAYLWKEIGTTCIHLSQTHTVIQFLRAALSKVAPHLQLITETNVPHTDNISYFGDGTNEAQLVYNFALPPLTLHTFHTGDARILSNWAKTLTLPSDQTTFFNFLASHDGIGLNPARGILSNTEIDSLVNKVIEHGGLISYKHNADGSQSPYEMNINYFDALTNPNGHDPLELSVSRFLAAQAIML
;
A
#
# COMPACT_ATOMS: atom_id res chain seq x y z
N MET A 1 5.53 1.94 27.53
CA MET A 1 6.80 1.18 27.42
C MET A 1 6.52 -0.31 27.33
N ASN A 2 5.41 -0.77 27.92
CA ASN A 2 5.00 -2.18 27.93
C ASN A 2 4.66 -2.74 26.52
N ASP A 3 4.00 -1.96 25.67
CA ASP A 3 3.43 -2.49 24.41
C ASP A 3 4.51 -2.87 23.38
N LEU A 4 5.58 -2.07 23.24
CA LEU A 4 6.70 -2.41 22.34
C LEU A 4 7.39 -3.71 22.74
N LEU A 5 7.59 -3.93 24.05
CA LEU A 5 8.20 -5.16 24.53
C LEU A 5 7.31 -6.36 24.21
N GLN A 6 6.00 -6.25 24.48
CA GLN A 6 5.03 -7.31 24.21
C GLN A 6 4.98 -7.70 22.73
N HIS A 7 4.98 -6.71 21.82
CA HIS A 7 5.02 -7.00 20.38
C HIS A 7 6.32 -7.71 19.97
N LEU A 8 7.47 -7.27 20.50
CA LEU A 8 8.76 -7.91 20.22
C LEU A 8 8.86 -9.32 20.82
N GLU A 9 8.30 -9.55 22.01
CA GLU A 9 8.22 -10.87 22.65
C GLU A 9 7.36 -11.83 21.81
N PHE A 10 6.23 -11.34 21.28
CA PHE A 10 5.38 -12.14 20.41
C PHE A 10 6.08 -12.51 19.09
N LEU A 11 6.78 -11.56 18.47
CA LEU A 11 7.43 -11.76 17.17
C LEU A 11 8.72 -12.59 17.25
N TYR A 12 9.53 -12.37 18.29
CA TYR A 12 10.93 -12.85 18.34
C TYR A 12 11.31 -13.59 19.63
N GLY A 13 10.36 -13.73 20.58
CA GLY A 13 10.56 -14.42 21.84
C GLY A 13 11.15 -13.57 22.96
N ALA A 14 10.92 -14.02 24.20
CA ALA A 14 11.30 -13.31 25.43
C ALA A 14 12.81 -13.10 25.59
N ASP A 15 13.65 -13.97 25.01
CA ASP A 15 15.10 -13.88 25.13
C ASP A 15 15.68 -12.72 24.30
N GLN A 16 15.11 -12.44 23.12
CA GLN A 16 15.61 -11.41 22.21
C GLN A 16 14.97 -10.04 22.44
N ALA A 17 13.71 -10.02 22.86
CA ALA A 17 12.90 -8.81 22.95
C ALA A 17 13.53 -7.66 23.77
N PRO A 18 14.19 -7.89 24.93
CA PRO A 18 14.83 -6.80 25.67
C PRO A 18 15.95 -6.10 24.90
N ARG A 19 16.77 -6.85 24.16
CA ARG A 19 17.84 -6.29 23.31
C ARG A 19 17.25 -5.48 22.17
N LEU A 20 16.23 -6.03 21.51
CA LEU A 20 15.54 -5.36 20.39
C LEU A 20 14.84 -4.08 20.85
N LEU A 21 14.26 -4.07 22.06
CA LEU A 21 13.66 -2.87 22.64
C LEU A 21 14.71 -1.80 22.88
N GLN A 22 15.91 -2.16 23.36
CA GLN A 22 17.01 -1.20 23.54
C GLN A 22 17.46 -0.60 22.20
N GLN A 23 17.60 -1.42 21.15
CA GLN A 23 17.94 -0.94 19.80
C GLN A 23 16.84 -0.03 19.24
N THR A 24 15.57 -0.42 19.42
CA THR A 24 14.41 0.40 19.03
C THR A 24 14.45 1.77 19.72
N GLN A 25 14.67 1.79 21.03
CA GLN A 25 14.74 3.04 21.80
C GLN A 25 15.91 3.92 21.33
N HIS A 26 17.06 3.32 21.02
CA HIS A 26 18.21 4.05 20.48
C HIS A 26 17.90 4.71 19.13
N LEU A 27 17.23 3.99 18.22
CA LEU A 27 16.77 4.57 16.94
C LEU A 27 15.82 5.74 17.19
N LEU A 28 14.78 5.53 18.01
CA LEU A 28 13.79 6.56 18.32
C LEU A 28 14.43 7.82 18.93
N ASP A 29 15.37 7.66 19.86
CA ASP A 29 16.06 8.78 20.48
C ASP A 29 16.98 9.53 19.50
N GLY A 30 17.57 8.82 18.54
CA GLY A 30 18.36 9.42 17.46
C GLY A 30 17.54 10.27 16.48
N TYR A 31 16.28 9.90 16.22
CA TYR A 31 15.39 10.68 15.34
C TYR A 31 14.63 11.78 16.08
N ARG A 32 14.23 11.58 17.34
CA ARG A 32 13.41 12.52 18.13
C ARG A 32 13.77 14.01 17.97
N PRO A 33 15.05 14.45 18.02
CA PRO A 33 15.38 15.88 17.87
C PRO A 33 15.30 16.40 16.43
N ARG A 34 15.22 15.51 15.43
CA ARG A 34 15.21 15.83 13.99
C ARG A 34 13.79 15.85 13.41
N LEU A 35 12.82 15.24 14.08
CA LEU A 35 11.47 15.12 13.55
C LEU A 35 10.67 16.43 13.68
N PRO A 36 9.93 16.82 12.64
CA PRO A 36 9.10 18.01 12.69
C PRO A 36 7.94 17.85 13.68
N GLN A 37 7.57 18.94 14.35
CA GLN A 37 6.31 19.01 15.10
C GLN A 37 5.21 19.47 14.17
N ARG A 38 4.16 18.67 14.01
CA ARG A 38 3.01 18.94 13.13
C ARG A 38 1.72 18.58 13.83
N ASP A 39 0.61 19.11 13.34
CA ASP A 39 -0.72 18.60 13.70
C ASP A 39 -0.99 17.31 12.89
N GLY A 40 -1.49 16.28 13.57
CA GLY A 40 -1.86 15.00 12.96
C GLY A 40 -3.35 14.80 12.81
N GLY A 41 -4.17 15.72 13.35
CA GLY A 41 -5.62 15.61 13.32
C GLY A 41 -6.17 15.46 11.90
N LEU A 42 -7.22 14.67 11.77
CA LEU A 42 -8.02 14.56 10.55
C LEU A 42 -9.39 15.17 10.81
N SER A 43 -9.98 15.71 9.75
CA SER A 43 -11.31 16.32 9.71
C SER A 43 -11.97 16.01 8.38
N GLU A 44 -13.26 16.33 8.26
CA GLU A 44 -14.02 16.24 7.01
C GLU A 44 -13.50 17.17 5.90
N ARG A 45 -12.52 18.03 6.20
CA ARG A 45 -11.88 18.94 5.24
C ARG A 45 -10.60 18.38 4.63
N ASP A 46 -10.12 17.24 5.12
CA ASP A 46 -8.91 16.62 4.58
C ASP A 46 -9.22 15.93 3.24
N SER A 47 -8.46 16.31 2.22
CA SER A 47 -8.55 15.75 0.88
C SER A 47 -7.16 15.68 0.26
N LEU A 48 -6.84 14.53 -0.33
CA LEU A 48 -5.51 14.23 -0.83
C LEU A 48 -5.54 14.04 -2.35
N LEU A 49 -4.56 14.63 -3.02
CA LEU A 49 -4.21 14.26 -4.40
C LEU A 49 -3.30 13.02 -4.36
N ILE A 50 -3.65 11.98 -5.12
CA ILE A 50 -2.72 10.86 -5.39
C ILE A 50 -2.14 11.07 -6.78
N SER A 51 -0.81 11.07 -6.90
CA SER A 51 -0.14 11.32 -8.18
C SER A 51 1.25 10.71 -8.24
N TYR A 52 1.65 10.27 -9.44
CA TYR A 52 3.06 10.02 -9.73
C TYR A 52 3.84 11.34 -9.74
N GLY A 53 5.11 11.28 -9.30
CA GLY A 53 5.98 12.46 -9.23
C GLY A 53 6.19 13.16 -10.59
N ASP A 54 5.94 12.46 -11.69
CA ASP A 54 6.08 12.90 -13.08
C ASP A 54 4.78 12.95 -13.87
N GLN A 55 3.63 12.94 -13.18
CA GLN A 55 2.31 13.08 -13.80
C GLN A 55 2.17 14.37 -14.62
N VAL A 56 2.85 15.43 -14.18
CA VAL A 56 2.97 16.72 -14.87
C VAL A 56 4.45 17.04 -15.06
N GLN A 57 4.84 17.47 -16.26
CA GLN A 57 6.24 17.68 -16.61
C GLN A 57 6.44 19.01 -17.32
N HIS A 58 7.57 19.66 -17.03
CA HIS A 58 8.02 20.85 -17.72
C HIS A 58 9.47 20.66 -18.18
N PRO A 59 9.86 21.05 -19.42
CA PRO A 59 11.18 20.72 -19.98
C PRO A 59 12.41 21.25 -19.22
N THR A 60 12.24 22.21 -18.32
CA THR A 60 13.34 22.92 -17.63
C THR A 60 13.33 22.74 -16.11
N GLU A 61 12.40 21.95 -15.58
CA GLU A 61 12.23 21.71 -14.14
C GLU A 61 12.31 20.20 -13.88
N THR A 62 12.69 19.79 -12.68
CA THR A 62 12.50 18.37 -12.33
C THR A 62 11.00 18.06 -12.26
N PRO A 63 10.60 16.78 -12.46
CA PRO A 63 9.21 16.38 -12.31
C PRO A 63 8.59 16.81 -10.98
N LEU A 64 9.29 16.62 -9.86
CA LEU A 64 8.80 17.05 -8.54
C LEU A 64 8.65 18.58 -8.44
N GLN A 65 9.56 19.37 -9.01
CA GLN A 65 9.39 20.83 -9.06
C GLN A 65 8.15 21.23 -9.86
N THR A 66 7.91 20.56 -10.99
CA THR A 66 6.74 20.79 -11.82
C THR A 66 5.45 20.45 -11.08
N LEU A 67 5.40 19.28 -10.44
CA LEU A 67 4.26 18.83 -9.64
C LEU A 67 3.96 19.82 -8.53
N LYS A 68 4.99 20.28 -7.79
CA LYS A 68 4.81 21.28 -6.75
C LYS A 68 4.19 22.56 -7.30
N ARG A 69 4.75 23.10 -8.39
CA ARG A 69 4.27 24.34 -9.00
C ARG A 69 2.81 24.21 -9.44
N PHE A 70 2.45 23.08 -10.06
CA PHE A 70 1.07 22.77 -10.42
C PHE A 70 0.13 22.75 -9.20
N CYS A 71 0.51 22.05 -8.13
CA CYS A 71 -0.28 21.98 -6.90
C CYS A 71 -0.45 23.36 -6.24
N ASP A 72 0.62 24.15 -6.17
CA ASP A 72 0.57 25.50 -5.61
C ASP A 72 -0.38 26.42 -6.40
N GLU A 73 -0.26 26.39 -7.74
CA GLU A 73 -1.03 27.25 -8.65
C GLU A 73 -2.52 26.87 -8.73
N HIS A 74 -2.84 25.57 -8.65
CA HIS A 74 -4.18 25.08 -9.00
C HIS A 74 -4.94 24.40 -7.87
N LEU A 75 -4.25 23.86 -6.86
CA LEU A 75 -4.88 22.98 -5.87
C LEU A 75 -4.86 23.54 -4.44
N THR A 76 -4.13 24.63 -4.20
CA THR A 76 -4.14 25.33 -2.91
C THR A 76 -5.57 25.73 -2.52
N GLY A 77 -6.02 25.25 -1.36
CA GLY A 77 -7.38 25.49 -0.86
C GLY A 77 -8.44 24.53 -1.37
N ILE A 78 -8.08 23.59 -2.26
CA ILE A 78 -8.95 22.51 -2.75
C ILE A 78 -8.53 21.17 -2.16
N VAL A 79 -7.23 20.85 -2.23
CA VAL A 79 -6.61 19.72 -1.54
C VAL A 79 -5.61 20.21 -0.52
N ASN A 80 -5.42 19.44 0.56
CA ASN A 80 -4.48 19.79 1.63
C ASN A 80 -3.39 18.75 1.84
N GLY A 81 -3.42 17.63 1.11
CA GLY A 81 -2.35 16.66 1.08
C GLY A 81 -2.04 16.12 -0.32
N ILE A 82 -0.84 15.56 -0.44
CA ILE A 82 -0.34 14.95 -1.66
C ILE A 82 0.25 13.59 -1.28
N HIS A 83 -0.29 12.53 -1.86
CA HIS A 83 0.33 11.23 -1.94
C HIS A 83 1.15 11.17 -3.21
N ILE A 84 2.47 11.25 -3.03
CA ILE A 84 3.43 11.03 -4.10
C ILE A 84 3.64 9.51 -4.16
N LEU A 85 3.16 8.89 -5.22
CA LEU A 85 3.38 7.46 -5.50
C LEU A 85 4.89 7.16 -5.57
N PRO A 86 5.33 5.89 -5.46
CA PRO A 86 6.70 5.56 -5.10
C PRO A 86 7.73 6.34 -5.94
N PHE A 87 8.48 7.20 -5.27
CA PHE A 87 9.40 8.16 -5.88
C PHE A 87 10.87 7.78 -5.64
N TYR A 88 11.11 6.57 -5.17
CA TYR A 88 12.44 5.98 -4.96
C TYR A 88 12.98 5.44 -6.28
N PRO A 89 14.30 5.26 -6.45
CA PRO A 89 14.83 4.50 -7.57
C PRO A 89 14.20 3.10 -7.61
N TRP A 90 13.76 2.66 -8.79
CA TRP A 90 12.99 1.43 -8.97
C TRP A 90 13.34 0.71 -10.27
N THR A 91 12.86 -0.53 -10.46
CA THR A 91 13.16 -1.35 -11.66
C THR A 91 11.95 -1.84 -12.44
N SER A 92 10.85 -2.20 -11.76
CA SER A 92 9.60 -2.64 -12.37
C SER A 92 8.39 -2.22 -11.52
N ASP A 93 7.18 -2.48 -12.02
CA ASP A 93 5.91 -2.25 -11.32
C ASP A 93 5.70 -0.76 -10.97
N ASP A 94 6.03 0.14 -11.91
CA ASP A 94 5.80 1.60 -11.82
C ASP A 94 6.19 2.23 -10.47
N GLY A 95 7.34 1.85 -9.93
CA GLY A 95 7.85 2.38 -8.66
C GLY A 95 7.81 1.41 -7.48
N PHE A 96 7.02 0.33 -7.57
CA PHE A 96 6.83 -0.59 -6.44
C PHE A 96 7.93 -1.66 -6.32
N SER A 97 8.79 -1.85 -7.32
CA SER A 97 10.04 -2.60 -7.15
C SER A 97 11.20 -1.67 -6.76
N VAL A 98 11.26 -1.30 -5.48
CA VAL A 98 12.20 -0.28 -4.95
C VAL A 98 13.65 -0.80 -4.89
N VAL A 99 14.59 -0.05 -5.45
CA VAL A 99 16.03 -0.34 -5.41
C VAL A 99 16.70 0.21 -4.15
N ASP A 100 16.36 1.44 -3.76
CA ASP A 100 16.91 2.09 -2.57
C ASP A 100 15.88 3.02 -1.91
N TYR A 101 15.42 2.62 -0.73
CA TYR A 101 14.46 3.38 0.09
C TYR A 101 14.96 4.76 0.52
N ARG A 102 16.27 5.02 0.56
CA ARG A 102 16.84 6.24 1.14
C ARG A 102 17.10 7.34 0.13
N GLN A 103 16.90 7.06 -1.15
CA GLN A 103 17.13 7.98 -2.26
C GLN A 103 15.82 8.35 -2.94
N ILE A 104 15.81 9.53 -3.57
CA ILE A 104 14.81 9.90 -4.56
C ILE A 104 15.30 9.41 -5.92
N ASP A 105 14.39 8.93 -6.78
CA ASP A 105 14.75 8.62 -8.16
C ASP A 105 15.35 9.87 -8.81
N PRO A 106 16.59 9.81 -9.32
CA PRO A 106 17.26 10.97 -9.90
C PRO A 106 16.52 11.54 -11.12
N ASN A 107 15.64 10.77 -11.76
CA ASN A 107 14.78 11.26 -12.84
C ASN A 107 13.62 12.12 -12.32
N LEU A 108 13.22 11.97 -11.05
CA LEU A 108 12.13 12.72 -10.42
C LEU A 108 12.61 13.98 -9.69
N GLY A 109 13.77 13.91 -9.02
CA GLY A 109 14.35 15.05 -8.31
C GLY A 109 15.15 14.66 -7.07
N THR A 110 15.01 15.44 -6.01
CA THR A 110 15.79 15.33 -4.77
C THR A 110 14.91 15.43 -3.53
N TRP A 111 15.48 15.10 -2.36
CA TRP A 111 14.80 15.29 -1.08
C TRP A 111 14.46 16.76 -0.80
N ASP A 112 15.20 17.71 -1.37
CA ASP A 112 14.90 19.14 -1.25
C ASP A 112 13.63 19.51 -2.02
N ASP A 113 13.41 18.88 -3.18
CA ASP A 113 12.17 19.07 -3.96
C ASP A 113 10.95 18.54 -3.19
N VAL A 114 11.05 17.35 -2.58
CA VAL A 114 10.00 16.80 -1.69
C VAL A 114 9.79 17.71 -0.47
N SER A 115 10.86 18.14 0.18
CA SER A 115 10.79 19.02 1.36
C SER A 115 10.17 20.38 1.05
N SER A 116 10.28 20.84 -0.21
CA SER A 116 9.66 22.08 -0.63
C SER A 116 8.12 22.00 -0.70
N MET A 117 7.53 20.81 -0.82
CA MET A 117 6.07 20.57 -0.86
C MET A 117 5.41 20.49 0.53
N GLN A 118 6.13 20.81 1.61
CA GLN A 118 5.64 20.64 2.99
C GLN A 118 4.50 21.62 3.39
N ASN A 119 4.09 22.52 2.49
CA ASN A 119 2.82 23.24 2.61
C ASN A 119 1.59 22.32 2.45
N PHE A 120 1.79 21.13 1.90
CA PHE A 120 0.82 20.03 1.88
C PHE A 120 1.20 18.95 2.89
N ARG A 121 0.20 18.22 3.37
CA ARG A 121 0.40 16.97 4.10
C ARG A 121 0.89 15.90 3.13
N LEU A 122 2.11 15.39 3.32
CA LEU A 122 2.70 14.42 2.41
C LEU A 122 2.38 12.98 2.85
N MET A 123 2.01 12.14 1.88
CA MET A 123 1.92 10.70 2.03
C MET A 123 2.99 10.03 1.17
N PHE A 124 3.79 9.17 1.79
CA PHE A 124 4.82 8.37 1.10
C PHE A 124 4.44 6.89 1.14
N ASP A 125 4.81 6.15 0.10
CA ASP A 125 4.73 4.70 0.11
C ASP A 125 5.86 4.08 0.95
N GLY A 126 5.47 3.31 1.96
CA GLY A 126 6.30 2.35 2.65
C GLY A 126 6.17 0.99 1.97
N VAL A 127 6.92 0.78 0.88
CA VAL A 127 6.99 -0.50 0.17
C VAL A 127 7.86 -1.50 0.94
N ILE A 128 7.32 -1.99 2.06
CA ILE A 128 8.09 -2.72 3.08
C ILE A 128 7.92 -4.23 3.01
N ASN A 129 7.04 -4.78 2.16
CA ASN A 129 6.92 -6.23 2.01
C ASN A 129 8.08 -6.82 1.19
N HIS A 130 8.51 -6.10 0.16
CA HIS A 130 9.45 -6.58 -0.83
C HIS A 130 10.36 -5.45 -1.31
N ILE A 131 11.48 -5.83 -1.93
CA ILE A 131 12.48 -4.93 -2.49
C ILE A 131 12.92 -5.44 -3.87
N SER A 132 13.42 -4.56 -4.73
CA SER A 132 13.93 -4.92 -6.05
C SER A 132 15.05 -5.95 -5.99
N SER A 133 15.07 -6.86 -6.96
CA SER A 133 16.18 -7.78 -7.23
C SER A 133 17.48 -7.03 -7.57
N LYS A 134 17.44 -5.73 -7.89
CA LYS A 134 18.62 -4.89 -8.13
C LYS A 134 19.05 -4.08 -6.91
N SER A 135 18.35 -4.20 -5.79
CA SER A 135 18.73 -3.52 -4.55
C SER A 135 20.10 -3.99 -4.04
N ASP A 136 20.83 -3.08 -3.39
CA ASP A 136 22.11 -3.40 -2.76
C ASP A 136 21.98 -4.54 -1.72
N TRP A 137 20.83 -4.60 -1.03
CA TRP A 137 20.55 -5.67 -0.06
C TRP A 137 20.53 -7.03 -0.75
N PHE A 138 19.78 -7.15 -1.86
CA PHE A 138 19.68 -8.41 -2.58
C PHE A 138 20.96 -8.76 -3.32
N GLN A 139 21.66 -7.78 -3.92
CA GLN A 139 22.95 -8.02 -4.55
C GLN A 139 23.98 -8.55 -3.54
N LYS A 140 24.00 -8.05 -2.30
CA LYS A 140 24.86 -8.58 -1.24
C LYS A 140 24.43 -9.96 -0.76
N PHE A 141 23.13 -10.24 -0.68
CA PHE A 141 22.63 -11.59 -0.45
C PHE A 141 23.12 -12.58 -1.52
N LEU A 142 23.10 -12.20 -2.80
CA LEU A 142 23.60 -13.03 -3.90
C LEU A 142 25.12 -13.29 -3.82
N LEU A 143 25.85 -12.48 -3.06
CA LEU A 143 27.29 -12.63 -2.79
C LEU A 143 27.60 -13.37 -1.47
N ASP A 144 26.59 -13.99 -0.84
CA ASP A 144 26.69 -14.65 0.47
C ASP A 144 27.19 -13.70 1.59
N ASP A 145 26.86 -12.41 1.52
CA ASP A 145 27.15 -11.46 2.60
C ASP A 145 26.41 -11.87 3.88
N HIS A 146 27.17 -12.04 4.97
CA HIS A 146 26.65 -12.50 6.26
C HIS A 146 25.52 -11.60 6.80
N ARG A 147 25.54 -10.29 6.55
CA ARG A 147 24.51 -9.37 7.04
C ARG A 147 23.15 -9.62 6.37
N TYR A 148 23.16 -9.92 5.07
CA TYR A 148 21.96 -10.00 4.24
C TYR A 148 21.44 -11.42 4.04
N LYS A 149 22.20 -12.43 4.48
CA LYS A 149 21.85 -13.85 4.37
C LYS A 149 20.43 -14.17 4.85
N GLU A 150 19.98 -13.50 5.92
CA GLU A 150 18.65 -13.72 6.52
C GLU A 150 17.66 -12.59 6.24
N TYR A 151 17.97 -11.65 5.33
CA TYR A 151 17.05 -10.57 4.93
C TYR A 151 15.97 -11.06 3.97
N PHE A 152 16.19 -12.21 3.32
CA PHE A 152 15.30 -12.78 2.32
C PHE A 152 14.92 -14.21 2.68
N ILE A 153 13.83 -14.69 2.09
CA ILE A 153 13.26 -16.00 2.39
C ILE A 153 13.73 -16.99 1.34
N THR A 154 14.59 -17.93 1.72
CA THR A 154 15.02 -19.04 0.87
C THR A 154 14.29 -20.33 1.24
N ILE A 155 13.80 -21.06 0.24
CA ILE A 155 13.13 -22.34 0.42
C ILE A 155 14.07 -23.50 0.09
N GLU A 156 14.20 -24.42 1.06
CA GLU A 156 14.93 -25.67 0.89
C GLU A 156 13.96 -26.82 0.56
N GLY A 157 14.40 -27.72 -0.32
CA GLY A 157 13.58 -28.87 -0.76
C GLY A 157 12.37 -28.46 -1.60
N GLU A 158 11.27 -29.19 -1.40
CA GLU A 158 9.98 -28.99 -2.08
C GLU A 158 8.84 -29.06 -1.05
N PRO A 159 8.73 -28.09 -0.12
CA PRO A 159 7.65 -28.07 0.85
C PRO A 159 6.30 -27.82 0.17
N ASP A 160 5.21 -28.23 0.82
CA ASP A 160 3.87 -27.92 0.34
C ASP A 160 3.55 -26.43 0.54
N LEU A 161 3.47 -25.70 -0.57
CA LEU A 161 3.12 -24.28 -0.62
C LEU A 161 1.71 -24.04 -1.18
N SER A 162 0.89 -25.10 -1.31
CA SER A 162 -0.43 -25.02 -1.94
C SER A 162 -1.42 -24.11 -1.21
N GLN A 163 -1.23 -23.86 0.08
CA GLN A 163 -2.09 -22.97 0.86
C GLN A 163 -1.79 -21.48 0.66
N VAL A 164 -0.60 -21.13 0.12
CA VAL A 164 -0.17 -19.73 0.01
C VAL A 164 -1.10 -18.98 -0.95
N VAL A 165 -1.67 -17.89 -0.46
CA VAL A 165 -2.51 -17.00 -1.26
C VAL A 165 -1.62 -16.14 -2.14
N ARG A 166 -1.84 -16.16 -3.45
CA ARG A 166 -1.03 -15.43 -4.43
C ARG A 166 -1.87 -14.36 -5.13
N PRO A 167 -1.40 -13.11 -5.19
CA PRO A 167 -2.11 -12.04 -5.89
C PRO A 167 -1.98 -12.20 -7.42
N ARG A 168 -0.84 -12.72 -7.90
CA ARG A 168 -0.53 -12.86 -9.32
C ARG A 168 -0.39 -14.32 -9.75
N ALA A 169 -0.57 -14.53 -11.05
CA ALA A 169 -0.40 -15.81 -11.73
C ALA A 169 1.07 -16.24 -11.95
N LEU A 170 2.02 -15.68 -11.20
CA LEU A 170 3.47 -15.82 -11.42
C LEU A 170 4.09 -16.72 -10.36
N PRO A 171 5.08 -17.59 -10.68
CA PRO A 171 5.69 -18.51 -9.73
C PRO A 171 6.04 -17.87 -8.39
N LEU A 172 5.72 -18.55 -7.29
CA LEU A 172 5.99 -18.05 -5.94
C LEU A 172 7.49 -18.04 -5.60
N LEU A 173 8.26 -18.92 -6.23
CA LEU A 173 9.70 -19.07 -5.99
C LEU A 173 10.48 -18.78 -7.26
N THR A 174 11.54 -18.01 -7.13
CA THR A 174 12.48 -17.69 -8.21
C THR A 174 13.87 -18.19 -7.84
N SER A 175 14.55 -18.89 -8.75
CA SER A 175 15.91 -19.40 -8.53
C SER A 175 16.97 -18.33 -8.85
N PHE A 176 17.90 -18.14 -7.92
CA PHE A 176 19.06 -17.25 -8.08
C PHE A 176 20.37 -17.99 -7.74
N GLN A 177 21.46 -17.62 -8.42
CA GLN A 177 22.78 -18.21 -8.17
C GLN A 177 23.53 -17.42 -7.10
N THR A 178 24.13 -18.14 -6.16
CA THR A 178 25.04 -17.61 -5.13
C THR A 178 26.36 -18.39 -5.13
N PRO A 179 27.46 -17.89 -4.54
CA PRO A 179 28.70 -18.67 -4.37
C PRO A 179 28.47 -20.02 -3.66
N SER A 180 27.50 -20.09 -2.75
CA SER A 180 27.10 -21.31 -2.03
C SER A 180 26.10 -22.19 -2.79
N GLY A 181 25.79 -21.87 -4.05
CA GLY A 181 24.89 -22.62 -4.93
C GLY A 181 23.57 -21.91 -5.24
N GLU A 182 22.68 -22.60 -5.94
CA GLU A 182 21.36 -22.06 -6.27
C GLU A 182 20.48 -21.89 -5.01
N LYS A 183 19.76 -20.77 -4.93
CA LYS A 183 18.78 -20.46 -3.90
C LYS A 183 17.42 -20.22 -4.54
N LYS A 184 16.39 -20.92 -4.08
CA LYS A 184 14.99 -20.61 -4.41
C LYS A 184 14.49 -19.54 -3.45
N VAL A 185 14.24 -18.34 -3.95
CA VAL A 185 13.86 -17.17 -3.15
C VAL A 185 12.36 -16.89 -3.31
N TRP A 186 11.70 -16.48 -2.23
CA TRP A 186 10.29 -16.12 -2.21
C TRP A 186 10.03 -14.80 -2.95
N THR A 187 9.12 -14.84 -3.93
CA THR A 187 8.77 -13.72 -4.82
C THR A 187 7.26 -13.70 -5.03
N THR A 188 6.51 -13.08 -4.11
CA THR A 188 5.03 -13.11 -4.08
C THR A 188 4.40 -12.48 -5.32
N PHE A 189 5.03 -11.43 -5.85
CA PHE A 189 4.49 -10.60 -6.92
C PHE A 189 5.16 -10.87 -8.27
N SER A 190 6.47 -10.70 -8.37
CA SER A 190 7.26 -10.95 -9.58
C SER A 190 8.68 -11.39 -9.23
N ASP A 191 9.42 -11.93 -10.20
CA ASP A 191 10.82 -12.33 -10.03
C ASP A 191 11.76 -11.16 -9.67
N ASP A 192 11.35 -9.92 -9.93
CA ASP A 192 12.06 -8.70 -9.55
C ASP A 192 11.68 -8.21 -8.13
N GLN A 193 10.56 -8.65 -7.56
CA GLN A 193 10.08 -8.22 -6.23
C GLN A 193 10.38 -9.29 -5.19
N ILE A 194 11.51 -9.11 -4.49
CA ILE A 194 12.03 -10.06 -3.50
C ILE A 194 11.42 -9.79 -2.13
N ASP A 195 10.68 -10.74 -1.58
CA ASP A 195 10.05 -10.60 -0.26
C ASP A 195 11.09 -10.52 0.87
N LEU A 196 10.91 -9.52 1.74
CA LEU A 196 11.72 -9.33 2.94
C LEU A 196 11.30 -10.32 4.04
N ASN A 197 12.29 -10.81 4.80
CA ASN A 197 12.11 -11.78 5.85
C ASN A 197 11.90 -11.12 7.22
N PHE A 198 10.66 -10.79 7.57
CA PHE A 198 10.34 -10.18 8.87
C PHE A 198 10.54 -11.10 10.09
N LYS A 199 10.80 -12.40 9.89
CA LYS A 199 11.27 -13.29 10.97
C LYS A 199 12.65 -12.90 11.49
N ASN A 200 13.45 -12.21 10.66
CA ASN A 200 14.69 -11.61 11.09
C ASN A 200 14.42 -10.24 11.73
N PRO A 201 14.67 -10.05 13.03
CA PRO A 201 14.38 -8.79 13.71
C PRO A 201 15.20 -7.60 13.20
N GLU A 202 16.36 -7.84 12.58
CA GLU A 202 17.16 -6.76 11.99
C GLU A 202 16.47 -6.15 10.75
N VAL A 203 15.62 -6.91 10.04
CA VAL A 203 14.76 -6.36 8.97
C VAL A 203 13.72 -5.41 9.55
N LEU A 204 13.07 -5.77 10.67
CA LEU A 204 12.10 -4.89 11.32
C LEU A 204 12.73 -3.57 11.77
N LEU A 205 13.94 -3.62 12.36
CA LEU A 205 14.65 -2.42 12.80
C LEU A 205 15.10 -1.54 11.64
N GLU A 206 15.59 -2.15 10.55
CA GLU A 206 16.00 -1.45 9.34
C GLU A 206 14.79 -0.76 8.66
N ILE A 207 13.64 -1.42 8.60
CA ILE A 207 12.40 -0.82 8.12
C ILE A 207 11.93 0.32 9.04
N LEU A 208 11.99 0.15 10.36
CA LEU A 208 11.67 1.24 11.29
C LEU A 208 12.58 2.47 11.07
N ASP A 209 13.88 2.27 10.84
CA ASP A 209 14.82 3.34 10.50
C ASP A 209 14.42 4.07 9.20
N ILE A 210 14.04 3.32 8.16
CA ILE A 210 13.54 3.88 6.89
C ILE A 210 12.27 4.70 7.10
N LEU A 211 11.30 4.18 7.85
CA LEU A 211 10.06 4.93 8.12
C LEU A 211 10.33 6.18 8.96
N LEU A 212 11.26 6.14 9.92
CA LEU A 212 11.68 7.31 10.69
C LEU A 212 12.36 8.36 9.80
N LEU A 213 13.17 7.94 8.82
CA LEU A 213 13.72 8.83 7.79
C LEU A 213 12.59 9.49 6.99
N TYR A 214 11.55 8.75 6.60
CA TYR A 214 10.42 9.33 5.86
C TYR A 214 9.71 10.43 6.67
N VAL A 215 9.51 10.21 7.97
CA VAL A 215 8.96 11.23 8.86
C VAL A 215 9.89 12.44 8.98
N GLU A 216 11.20 12.22 9.14
CA GLU A 216 12.20 13.30 9.15
C GLU A 216 12.13 14.15 7.87
N ARG A 217 11.88 13.50 6.73
CA ARG A 217 11.73 14.15 5.41
C ARG A 217 10.34 14.77 5.18
N GLY A 218 9.43 14.66 6.14
CA GLY A 218 8.16 15.39 6.15
C GLY A 218 6.94 14.56 5.84
N ALA A 219 7.02 13.22 5.86
CA ALA A 219 5.85 12.37 5.78
C ALA A 219 4.89 12.65 6.94
N THR A 220 3.62 12.91 6.61
CA THR A 220 2.49 12.96 7.56
C THR A 220 1.63 11.71 7.49
N PHE A 221 1.70 11.00 6.37
CA PHE A 221 1.11 9.69 6.19
C PHE A 221 2.16 8.73 5.63
N ILE A 222 2.07 7.46 6.02
CA ILE A 222 2.84 6.38 5.37
C ILE A 222 1.84 5.32 4.92
N ARG A 223 1.80 5.08 3.60
CA ARG A 223 1.02 4.00 3.00
C ARG A 223 1.81 2.70 3.06
N LEU A 224 1.31 1.74 3.83
CA LEU A 224 1.90 0.42 3.95
C LEU A 224 1.42 -0.45 2.78
N ASP A 225 2.26 -0.52 1.76
CA ASP A 225 2.00 -1.26 0.52
C ASP A 225 2.09 -2.77 0.72
N ALA A 226 1.20 -3.53 0.08
CA ALA A 226 1.20 -5.00 0.08
C ALA A 226 1.29 -5.61 1.49
N ILE A 227 0.82 -4.88 2.51
CA ILE A 227 1.15 -5.15 3.90
C ILE A 227 0.60 -6.50 4.38
N ALA A 228 -0.48 -6.98 3.76
CA ALA A 228 -1.11 -8.24 4.12
C ALA A 228 -0.19 -9.46 4.00
N TYR A 229 0.82 -9.40 3.11
CA TYR A 229 1.73 -10.49 2.79
C TYR A 229 3.01 -10.50 3.64
N LEU A 230 3.16 -9.59 4.61
CA LEU A 230 4.43 -9.32 5.30
C LEU A 230 5.09 -10.56 5.92
N TRP A 231 4.30 -11.39 6.61
CA TRP A 231 4.80 -12.57 7.34
C TRP A 231 4.50 -13.88 6.62
N LYS A 232 5.49 -14.78 6.57
CA LYS A 232 5.42 -16.05 5.85
C LYS A 232 5.57 -17.23 6.81
N GLU A 233 4.61 -18.14 6.78
CA GLU A 233 4.61 -19.39 7.55
C GLU A 233 4.14 -20.54 6.65
N ILE A 234 5.03 -21.49 6.35
CA ILE A 234 4.73 -22.64 5.49
C ILE A 234 3.60 -23.45 6.14
N GLY A 235 2.63 -23.88 5.32
CA GLY A 235 1.42 -24.54 5.81
C GLY A 235 0.30 -23.59 6.23
N THR A 236 0.45 -22.29 5.99
CA THR A 236 -0.60 -21.27 6.15
C THR A 236 -0.85 -20.53 4.84
N THR A 237 -1.81 -19.61 4.83
CA THR A 237 -2.09 -18.73 3.69
C THR A 237 -1.03 -17.68 3.43
N CYS A 238 -0.13 -17.40 4.39
CA CYS A 238 0.87 -16.32 4.34
C CYS A 238 0.28 -14.93 4.03
N ILE A 239 -0.97 -14.71 4.42
CA ILE A 239 -1.68 -13.43 4.30
C ILE A 239 -2.48 -13.21 5.58
N HIS A 240 -2.54 -11.96 6.08
CA HIS A 240 -3.29 -11.57 7.29
C HIS A 240 -2.87 -12.31 8.57
N LEU A 241 -1.63 -12.82 8.64
CA LEU A 241 -1.16 -13.53 9.82
C LEU A 241 -1.08 -12.60 11.03
N SER A 242 -1.27 -13.14 12.24
CA SER A 242 -1.19 -12.37 13.50
C SER A 242 0.13 -11.62 13.66
N GLN A 243 1.21 -12.16 13.11
CA GLN A 243 2.53 -11.53 13.10
C GLN A 243 2.56 -10.29 12.19
N THR A 244 1.87 -10.31 11.04
CA THR A 244 1.70 -9.13 10.19
C THR A 244 1.02 -8.00 10.98
N HIS A 245 -0.11 -8.28 11.63
CA HIS A 245 -0.79 -7.31 12.49
C HIS A 245 0.12 -6.79 13.61
N THR A 246 0.85 -7.69 14.29
CA THR A 246 1.75 -7.31 15.38
C THR A 246 2.92 -6.44 14.91
N VAL A 247 3.43 -6.64 13.69
CA VAL A 247 4.44 -5.76 13.10
C VAL A 247 3.87 -4.34 12.91
N ILE A 248 2.66 -4.21 12.36
CA ILE A 248 2.02 -2.89 12.18
C ILE A 248 1.76 -2.22 13.53
N GLN A 249 1.31 -2.98 14.52
CA GLN A 249 1.10 -2.48 15.89
C GLN A 249 2.41 -2.01 16.53
N PHE A 250 3.51 -2.75 16.33
CA PHE A 250 4.84 -2.31 16.72
C PHE A 250 5.25 -1.01 16.03
N LEU A 251 5.09 -0.91 14.70
CA LEU A 251 5.42 0.28 13.93
C LEU A 251 4.61 1.50 14.41
N ARG A 252 3.28 1.37 14.58
CA ARG A 252 2.44 2.45 15.14
C ARG A 252 2.93 2.86 16.52
N ALA A 253 3.15 1.91 17.43
CA ALA A 253 3.56 2.20 18.79
C ALA A 253 4.95 2.86 18.86
N ALA A 254 5.87 2.50 17.96
CA ALA A 254 7.21 3.09 17.90
C ALA A 254 7.16 4.51 17.31
N LEU A 255 6.51 4.69 16.16
CA LEU A 255 6.41 5.97 15.46
C LEU A 255 5.64 6.99 16.30
N SER A 256 4.54 6.60 16.96
CA SER A 256 3.73 7.50 17.80
C SER A 256 4.50 8.10 18.99
N LYS A 257 5.59 7.47 19.43
CA LYS A 257 6.44 8.00 20.53
C LYS A 257 7.25 9.22 20.14
N VAL A 258 7.53 9.40 18.85
CA VAL A 258 8.42 10.44 18.32
C VAL A 258 7.72 11.34 17.30
N ALA A 259 6.67 10.82 16.66
CA ALA A 259 5.87 11.48 15.63
C ALA A 259 4.38 11.18 15.81
N PRO A 260 3.74 11.70 16.89
CA PRO A 260 2.32 11.46 17.16
C PRO A 260 1.38 12.04 16.08
N HIS A 261 1.91 12.86 15.16
CA HIS A 261 1.17 13.42 14.04
C HIS A 261 1.07 12.49 12.82
N LEU A 262 1.91 11.45 12.76
CA LEU A 262 1.97 10.53 11.64
C LEU A 262 0.77 9.58 11.65
N GLN A 263 0.15 9.41 10.49
CA GLN A 263 -0.92 8.46 10.27
C GLN A 263 -0.42 7.29 9.42
N LEU A 264 -0.64 6.05 9.87
CA LEU A 264 -0.41 4.86 9.04
C LEU A 264 -1.69 4.53 8.29
N ILE A 265 -1.55 4.30 6.98
CA ILE A 265 -2.62 3.82 6.12
C ILE A 265 -2.24 2.47 5.53
N THR A 266 -3.10 1.46 5.68
CA THR A 266 -2.87 0.15 5.06
C THR A 266 -3.55 0.08 3.71
N GLU A 267 -2.83 -0.43 2.72
CA GLU A 267 -3.41 -0.84 1.46
C GLU A 267 -3.59 -2.36 1.45
N THR A 268 -4.85 -2.80 1.41
CA THR A 268 -5.21 -4.22 1.29
C THR A 268 -6.43 -4.40 0.38
N ASN A 269 -6.20 -4.65 -0.90
CA ASN A 269 -7.24 -5.00 -1.90
C ASN A 269 -7.81 -6.43 -1.71
N VAL A 270 -8.46 -6.65 -0.56
CA VAL A 270 -9.01 -7.94 -0.09
C VAL A 270 -10.50 -7.79 0.26
N PRO A 271 -11.23 -8.87 0.58
CA PRO A 271 -12.62 -8.75 1.04
C PRO A 271 -12.76 -7.73 2.18
N HIS A 272 -13.88 -7.00 2.18
CA HIS A 272 -14.07 -5.85 3.08
C HIS A 272 -13.82 -6.17 4.56
N THR A 273 -14.24 -7.35 5.04
CA THR A 273 -14.04 -7.79 6.43
C THR A 273 -12.57 -7.94 6.80
N ASP A 274 -11.74 -8.42 5.87
CA ASP A 274 -10.31 -8.62 6.09
C ASP A 274 -9.59 -7.27 6.04
N ASN A 275 -9.99 -6.37 5.14
CA ASN A 275 -9.43 -5.02 5.04
C ASN A 275 -9.63 -4.20 6.31
N ILE A 276 -10.82 -4.24 6.93
CA ILE A 276 -11.08 -3.46 8.15
C ILE A 276 -10.43 -4.04 9.41
N SER A 277 -9.95 -5.30 9.36
CA SER A 277 -9.23 -5.91 10.49
C SER A 277 -7.94 -5.15 10.83
N TYR A 278 -7.36 -4.43 9.87
CA TYR A 278 -6.15 -3.63 10.03
C TYR A 278 -6.33 -2.37 10.87
N PHE A 279 -7.55 -2.02 11.26
CA PHE A 279 -7.75 -1.04 12.34
C PHE A 279 -7.35 -1.58 13.72
N GLY A 280 -7.16 -2.90 13.86
CA GLY A 280 -6.88 -3.55 15.14
C GLY A 280 -8.01 -3.36 16.15
N ASP A 281 -7.69 -2.91 17.35
CA ASP A 281 -8.67 -2.53 18.36
C ASP A 281 -9.19 -1.07 18.21
N GLY A 282 -8.80 -0.41 17.11
CA GLY A 282 -9.06 1.01 16.85
C GLY A 282 -8.00 1.95 17.42
N THR A 283 -7.06 1.48 18.23
CA THR A 283 -6.06 2.34 18.88
C THR A 283 -4.62 1.85 18.71
N ASN A 284 -4.42 0.63 18.21
CA ASN A 284 -3.11 -0.03 18.20
C ASN A 284 -2.52 -0.32 16.81
N GLU A 285 -3.29 -0.30 15.72
CA GLU A 285 -2.81 -0.70 14.37
C GLU A 285 -2.91 0.42 13.31
N ALA A 286 -3.48 0.25 12.13
CA ALA A 286 -3.58 1.37 11.18
C ALA A 286 -4.58 2.42 11.66
N GLN A 287 -4.31 3.70 11.40
CA GLN A 287 -5.31 4.75 11.61
C GLN A 287 -6.24 4.89 10.41
N LEU A 288 -5.75 4.61 9.21
CA LEU A 288 -6.55 4.61 7.99
C LEU A 288 -6.48 3.25 7.30
N VAL A 289 -7.59 2.86 6.67
CA VAL A 289 -7.62 1.77 5.68
C VAL A 289 -8.28 2.28 4.42
N TYR A 290 -7.76 1.90 3.26
CA TYR A 290 -8.41 2.20 1.98
C TYR A 290 -9.81 1.58 1.93
N ASN A 291 -10.80 2.35 1.46
CA ASN A 291 -12.17 1.86 1.33
C ASN A 291 -12.41 1.15 -0.01
N PHE A 292 -11.69 0.03 -0.21
CA PHE A 292 -11.66 -0.70 -1.48
C PHE A 292 -13.00 -1.24 -2.00
N ALA A 293 -14.01 -1.38 -1.12
CA ALA A 293 -15.35 -1.78 -1.56
C ALA A 293 -16.12 -0.61 -2.21
N LEU A 294 -15.76 0.65 -1.92
CA LEU A 294 -16.46 1.83 -2.43
C LEU A 294 -16.40 1.97 -3.96
N PRO A 295 -15.23 1.85 -4.64
CA PRO A 295 -15.14 1.98 -6.09
C PRO A 295 -16.08 1.05 -6.90
N PRO A 296 -16.04 -0.29 -6.72
CA PRO A 296 -16.88 -1.19 -7.51
C PRO A 296 -18.37 -1.08 -7.16
N LEU A 297 -18.73 -0.80 -5.89
CA LEU A 297 -20.12 -0.64 -5.48
C LEU A 297 -20.74 0.65 -6.03
N THR A 298 -19.97 1.74 -6.04
CA THR A 298 -20.40 3.00 -6.67
C THR A 298 -20.63 2.79 -8.16
N LEU A 299 -19.67 2.15 -8.85
CA LEU A 299 -19.79 1.83 -10.27
C LEU A 299 -21.03 0.98 -10.56
N HIS A 300 -21.26 -0.06 -9.76
CA HIS A 300 -22.44 -0.92 -9.85
C HIS A 300 -23.74 -0.12 -9.72
N THR A 301 -23.83 0.81 -8.77
CA THR A 301 -25.00 1.65 -8.57
C THR A 301 -25.31 2.52 -9.79
N PHE A 302 -24.30 3.16 -10.39
CA PHE A 302 -24.52 3.94 -11.61
C PHE A 302 -24.89 3.08 -12.81
N HIS A 303 -24.30 1.90 -12.93
CA HIS A 303 -24.56 0.95 -14.01
C HIS A 303 -25.97 0.36 -13.96
N THR A 304 -26.52 0.16 -12.77
CA THR A 304 -27.84 -0.46 -12.57
C THR A 304 -28.96 0.55 -12.34
N GLY A 305 -28.62 1.80 -12.00
CA GLY A 305 -29.58 2.79 -11.54
C GLY A 305 -30.17 2.47 -10.16
N ASP A 306 -29.50 1.61 -9.37
CA ASP A 306 -29.97 1.12 -8.08
C ASP A 306 -28.92 1.30 -6.97
N ALA A 307 -29.25 2.15 -6.00
CA ALA A 307 -28.39 2.47 -4.86
C ALA A 307 -28.59 1.55 -3.64
N ARG A 308 -29.47 0.53 -3.71
CA ARG A 308 -29.83 -0.30 -2.54
C ARG A 308 -28.62 -1.03 -1.95
N ILE A 309 -27.78 -1.66 -2.79
CA ILE A 309 -26.61 -2.41 -2.32
C ILE A 309 -25.59 -1.47 -1.67
N LEU A 310 -25.20 -0.39 -2.38
CA LEU A 310 -24.29 0.63 -1.85
C LEU A 310 -24.81 1.21 -0.52
N SER A 311 -26.09 1.58 -0.46
CA SER A 311 -26.69 2.15 0.75
C SER A 311 -26.76 1.16 1.91
N ASN A 312 -27.00 -0.12 1.64
CA ASN A 312 -27.05 -1.15 2.68
C ASN A 312 -25.64 -1.46 3.21
N TRP A 313 -24.64 -1.54 2.34
CA TRP A 313 -23.25 -1.70 2.74
C TRP A 313 -22.74 -0.48 3.52
N ALA A 314 -23.02 0.75 3.08
CA ALA A 314 -22.63 1.97 3.77
C ALA A 314 -23.17 2.02 5.21
N LYS A 315 -24.39 1.52 5.45
CA LYS A 315 -24.98 1.41 6.81
C LYS A 315 -24.25 0.41 7.72
N THR A 316 -23.49 -0.53 7.16
CA THR A 316 -22.69 -1.47 7.96
C THR A 316 -21.33 -0.92 8.36
N LEU A 317 -20.88 0.18 7.74
CA LEU A 317 -19.61 0.79 8.06
C LEU A 317 -19.63 1.31 9.50
N THR A 318 -18.72 0.80 10.30
CA THR A 318 -18.49 1.22 11.68
C THR A 318 -16.99 1.37 11.89
N LEU A 319 -16.61 2.32 12.71
CA LEU A 319 -15.21 2.54 13.10
C LEU A 319 -15.03 2.01 14.52
N PRO A 320 -13.95 1.25 14.80
CA PRO A 320 -13.70 0.71 16.13
C PRO A 320 -13.36 1.79 17.16
N SER A 321 -12.91 2.97 16.73
CA SER A 321 -12.65 4.13 17.60
C SER A 321 -12.83 5.45 16.84
N ASP A 322 -12.71 6.57 17.54
CA ASP A 322 -12.63 7.92 16.97
C ASP A 322 -11.22 8.29 16.44
N GLN A 323 -10.24 7.38 16.57
CA GLN A 323 -8.86 7.54 16.07
C GLN A 323 -8.64 6.88 14.71
N THR A 324 -9.66 6.22 14.16
CA THR A 324 -9.56 5.56 12.86
C THR A 324 -10.56 6.14 11.88
N THR A 325 -10.25 6.07 10.59
CA THR A 325 -11.18 6.46 9.53
C THR A 325 -10.90 5.71 8.24
N PHE A 326 -11.89 5.66 7.34
CA PHE A 326 -11.70 5.15 6.00
C PHE A 326 -11.03 6.18 5.11
N PHE A 327 -10.11 5.72 4.25
CA PHE A 327 -9.59 6.51 3.14
C PHE A 327 -10.43 6.22 1.90
N ASN A 328 -11.41 7.07 1.63
CA ASN A 328 -12.32 6.92 0.50
C ASN A 328 -11.63 7.32 -0.81
N PHE A 329 -11.83 6.51 -1.83
CA PHE A 329 -11.35 6.74 -3.19
C PHE A 329 -12.27 6.04 -4.18
N LEU A 330 -12.19 6.41 -5.46
CA LEU A 330 -12.88 5.72 -6.56
C LEU A 330 -11.92 5.21 -7.64
N ALA A 331 -10.74 5.81 -7.75
CA ALA A 331 -9.73 5.43 -8.72
C ALA A 331 -8.35 5.42 -8.07
N SER A 332 -7.51 4.47 -8.46
CA SER A 332 -6.13 4.31 -8.00
C SER A 332 -5.19 4.25 -9.21
N HIS A 333 -3.88 4.13 -8.93
CA HIS A 333 -2.89 3.78 -9.96
C HIS A 333 -3.06 2.34 -10.44
N ASP A 334 -3.51 1.45 -9.55
CA ASP A 334 -4.07 0.15 -9.92
C ASP A 334 -5.49 0.30 -10.50
N GLY A 335 -6.04 -0.78 -11.05
CA GLY A 335 -7.44 -0.79 -11.49
C GLY A 335 -8.47 -0.89 -10.35
N ILE A 336 -9.74 -1.00 -10.74
CA ILE A 336 -10.87 -1.16 -9.80
C ILE A 336 -10.90 -2.62 -9.32
N GLY A 337 -10.47 -2.85 -8.08
CA GLY A 337 -10.46 -4.16 -7.44
C GLY A 337 -11.86 -4.79 -7.32
N LEU A 338 -11.96 -6.08 -7.65
CA LEU A 338 -13.22 -6.83 -7.57
C LEU A 338 -13.32 -7.72 -6.32
N ASN A 339 -12.19 -8.13 -5.74
CA ASN A 339 -12.17 -8.89 -4.48
C ASN A 339 -12.92 -8.17 -3.33
N PRO A 340 -12.78 -6.85 -3.12
CA PRO A 340 -13.47 -6.12 -2.06
C PRO A 340 -15.00 -6.16 -2.16
N ALA A 341 -15.53 -6.34 -3.38
CA ALA A 341 -16.96 -6.46 -3.62
C ALA A 341 -17.49 -7.90 -3.42
N ARG A 342 -16.62 -8.91 -3.30
CA ARG A 342 -17.05 -10.31 -3.11
C ARG A 342 -17.67 -10.47 -1.74
N GLY A 343 -18.84 -11.10 -1.69
CA GLY A 343 -19.67 -11.21 -0.49
C GLY A 343 -20.65 -10.04 -0.30
N ILE A 344 -20.52 -8.97 -1.09
CA ILE A 344 -21.47 -7.85 -1.16
C ILE A 344 -22.27 -7.91 -2.47
N LEU A 345 -21.56 -8.08 -3.60
CA LEU A 345 -22.14 -8.36 -4.90
C LEU A 345 -22.15 -9.86 -5.17
N SER A 346 -23.19 -10.32 -5.87
CA SER A 346 -23.24 -11.66 -6.46
C SER A 346 -22.25 -11.81 -7.61
N ASN A 347 -21.88 -13.05 -7.94
CA ASN A 347 -21.01 -13.30 -9.09
C ASN A 347 -21.61 -12.76 -10.40
N THR A 348 -22.93 -12.84 -10.57
CA THR A 348 -23.62 -12.28 -11.75
C THR A 348 -23.53 -10.77 -11.86
N GLU A 349 -23.55 -10.05 -10.72
CA GLU A 349 -23.37 -8.60 -10.70
C GLU A 349 -21.91 -8.21 -10.98
N ILE A 350 -20.95 -8.98 -10.45
CA ILE A 350 -19.52 -8.82 -10.77
C ILE A 350 -19.28 -9.05 -12.27
N ASP A 351 -19.82 -10.12 -12.85
CA ASP A 351 -19.69 -10.41 -14.27
C ASP A 351 -20.32 -9.29 -15.13
N SER A 352 -21.43 -8.69 -14.67
CA SER A 352 -22.03 -7.53 -15.35
C SER A 352 -21.14 -6.30 -15.32
N LEU A 353 -20.42 -6.04 -14.22
CA LEU A 353 -19.45 -4.94 -14.15
C LEU A 353 -18.31 -5.17 -15.14
N VAL A 354 -17.74 -6.37 -15.11
CA VAL A 354 -16.65 -6.80 -15.99
C VAL A 354 -17.03 -6.63 -17.47
N ASN A 355 -18.21 -7.11 -17.86
CA ASN A 355 -18.69 -7.00 -19.24
C ASN A 355 -18.88 -5.54 -19.68
N LYS A 356 -19.40 -4.67 -18.81
CA LYS A 356 -19.54 -3.24 -19.12
C LYS A 356 -18.20 -2.55 -19.26
N VAL A 357 -17.22 -2.86 -18.41
CA VAL A 357 -15.87 -2.32 -18.55
C VAL A 357 -15.25 -2.74 -19.89
N ILE A 358 -15.39 -4.00 -20.29
CA ILE A 358 -14.93 -4.47 -21.61
C ILE A 358 -15.65 -3.74 -22.75
N GLU A 359 -16.98 -3.55 -22.65
CA GLU A 359 -17.75 -2.78 -23.63
C GLU A 359 -17.26 -1.34 -23.76
N HIS A 360 -16.84 -0.73 -22.65
CA HIS A 360 -16.28 0.62 -22.60
C HIS A 360 -14.81 0.66 -23.03
N GLY A 361 -14.21 -0.47 -23.43
CA GLY A 361 -12.83 -0.55 -23.92
C GLY A 361 -11.77 -0.77 -22.84
N GLY A 362 -12.17 -1.07 -21.61
CA GLY A 362 -11.27 -1.43 -20.52
C GLY A 362 -10.72 -2.86 -20.62
N LEU A 363 -9.70 -3.14 -19.81
CA LEU A 363 -9.05 -4.46 -19.72
C LEU A 363 -9.33 -5.09 -18.36
N ILE A 364 -9.20 -6.42 -18.27
CA ILE A 364 -9.46 -7.18 -17.04
C ILE A 364 -8.24 -8.00 -16.67
N SER A 365 -7.74 -7.79 -15.46
CA SER A 365 -6.73 -8.66 -14.85
C SER A 365 -7.41 -9.86 -14.21
N TYR A 366 -6.84 -11.05 -14.40
CA TYR A 366 -7.39 -12.30 -13.85
C TYR A 366 -6.43 -12.94 -12.85
N LYS A 367 -6.98 -13.52 -11.79
CA LYS A 367 -6.25 -14.38 -10.85
C LYS A 367 -6.51 -15.85 -11.13
N HIS A 368 -5.53 -16.70 -10.83
CA HIS A 368 -5.70 -18.16 -10.89
C HIS A 368 -6.21 -18.66 -9.55
N ASN A 369 -7.24 -19.50 -9.59
CA ASN A 369 -7.80 -20.17 -8.44
C ASN A 369 -7.09 -21.51 -8.21
N ALA A 370 -7.19 -22.05 -7.00
CA ALA A 370 -6.55 -23.32 -6.64
C ALA A 370 -7.03 -24.52 -7.47
N ASP A 371 -8.25 -24.44 -8.02
CA ASP A 371 -8.83 -25.46 -8.91
C ASP A 371 -8.40 -25.32 -10.38
N GLY A 372 -7.51 -24.37 -10.69
CA GLY A 372 -7.02 -24.10 -12.04
C GLY A 372 -7.93 -23.20 -12.88
N SER A 373 -9.10 -22.79 -12.37
CA SER A 373 -9.94 -21.79 -13.02
C SER A 373 -9.37 -20.38 -12.86
N GLN A 374 -9.88 -19.43 -13.65
CA GLN A 374 -9.56 -18.01 -13.52
C GLN A 374 -10.78 -17.23 -13.04
N SER A 375 -10.54 -16.20 -12.22
CA SER A 375 -11.58 -15.25 -11.83
C SER A 375 -11.11 -13.81 -12.07
N PRO A 376 -12.01 -12.90 -12.47
CA PRO A 376 -11.65 -11.50 -12.65
C PRO A 376 -11.23 -10.91 -11.30
N TYR A 377 -10.09 -10.22 -11.31
CA TYR A 377 -9.46 -9.66 -10.12
C TYR A 377 -9.59 -8.15 -10.09
N GLU A 378 -9.36 -7.50 -11.22
CA GLU A 378 -9.28 -6.05 -11.32
C GLU A 378 -9.71 -5.54 -12.69
N MET A 379 -10.43 -4.41 -12.70
CA MET A 379 -10.90 -3.75 -13.91
C MET A 379 -10.01 -2.53 -14.23
N ASN A 380 -9.30 -2.57 -15.34
CA ASN A 380 -8.34 -1.56 -15.77
C ASN A 380 -9.01 -0.60 -16.78
N ILE A 381 -9.51 0.51 -16.27
CA ILE A 381 -10.20 1.54 -17.03
C ILE A 381 -10.17 2.86 -16.25
N ASN A 382 -10.14 4.01 -16.94
CA ASN A 382 -10.36 5.30 -16.29
C ASN A 382 -11.77 5.34 -15.67
N TYR A 383 -11.90 5.84 -14.43
CA TYR A 383 -13.21 5.80 -13.74
C TYR A 383 -14.31 6.60 -14.44
N PHE A 384 -13.97 7.68 -15.16
CA PHE A 384 -14.92 8.42 -15.99
C PHE A 384 -15.49 7.53 -17.10
N ASP A 385 -14.61 6.84 -17.82
CA ASP A 385 -14.98 5.90 -18.88
C ASP A 385 -15.64 4.64 -18.32
N ALA A 386 -15.33 4.24 -17.09
CA ALA A 386 -16.05 3.17 -16.40
C ALA A 386 -17.52 3.55 -16.19
N LEU A 387 -17.79 4.77 -15.73
CA LEU A 387 -19.13 5.28 -15.52
C LEU A 387 -19.89 5.57 -16.82
N THR A 388 -19.17 5.98 -17.86
CA THR A 388 -19.74 6.47 -19.13
C THR A 388 -19.06 5.80 -20.30
N ASN A 389 -19.83 5.12 -21.16
CA ASN A 389 -19.28 4.50 -22.36
C ASN A 389 -18.65 5.57 -23.28
N PRO A 390 -17.32 5.54 -23.54
CA PRO A 390 -16.67 6.51 -24.41
C PRO A 390 -17.14 6.42 -25.88
N ASN A 391 -17.67 5.26 -26.29
CA ASN A 391 -18.29 5.05 -27.60
C ASN A 391 -19.82 5.20 -27.57
N GLY A 392 -20.37 5.66 -26.44
CA GLY A 392 -21.80 5.90 -26.26
C GLY A 392 -22.29 7.16 -26.96
N HIS A 393 -23.60 7.39 -26.87
CA HIS A 393 -24.28 8.57 -27.43
C HIS A 393 -24.78 9.53 -26.33
N ASP A 394 -24.35 9.33 -25.08
CA ASP A 394 -24.71 10.21 -23.96
C ASP A 394 -24.14 11.61 -24.20
N PRO A 395 -24.92 12.69 -23.97
CA PRO A 395 -24.40 14.05 -23.98
C PRO A 395 -23.30 14.22 -22.93
N LEU A 396 -22.26 15.00 -23.26
CA LEU A 396 -21.13 15.23 -22.35
C LEU A 396 -21.59 15.78 -20.99
N GLU A 397 -22.61 16.63 -20.96
CA GLU A 397 -23.16 17.20 -19.74
C GLU A 397 -23.71 16.12 -18.80
N LEU A 398 -24.31 15.06 -19.35
CA LEU A 398 -24.81 13.92 -18.58
C LEU A 398 -23.64 13.11 -18.02
N SER A 399 -22.62 12.84 -18.84
CA SER A 399 -21.40 12.13 -18.43
C SER A 399 -20.66 12.86 -17.31
N VAL A 400 -20.52 14.18 -17.42
CA VAL A 400 -19.94 15.04 -16.37
C VAL A 400 -20.80 15.00 -15.10
N SER A 401 -22.12 15.11 -15.22
CA SER A 401 -23.03 15.04 -14.07
C SER A 401 -22.94 13.69 -13.36
N ARG A 402 -22.82 12.59 -14.10
CA ARG A 402 -22.62 11.24 -13.58
C ARG A 402 -21.30 11.13 -12.82
N PHE A 403 -20.22 11.64 -13.39
CA PHE A 403 -18.91 11.64 -12.75
C PHE A 403 -18.91 12.46 -11.46
N LEU A 404 -19.44 13.69 -11.49
CA LEU A 404 -19.55 14.54 -10.30
C LEU A 404 -20.40 13.90 -9.20
N ALA A 405 -21.52 13.25 -9.57
CA ALA A 405 -22.35 12.53 -8.62
C ALA A 405 -21.61 11.36 -7.96
N ALA A 406 -20.76 10.64 -8.72
CA ALA A 406 -19.92 9.59 -8.14
C ALA A 406 -18.88 10.16 -7.19
N GLN A 407 -18.17 11.24 -7.57
CA GLN A 407 -17.19 11.90 -6.70
C GLN A 407 -17.85 12.45 -5.41
N ALA A 408 -19.10 12.91 -5.48
CA ALA A 408 -19.85 13.37 -4.30
C ALA A 408 -20.28 12.24 -3.34
N ILE A 409 -20.22 10.96 -3.76
CA ILE A 409 -20.41 9.81 -2.86
C ILE A 409 -19.11 9.50 -2.11
N MET A 410 -17.96 9.79 -2.72
CA MET A 410 -16.64 9.56 -2.16
C MET A 410 -16.27 10.61 -1.09
N LEU A 411 -16.56 11.88 -1.39
CA LEU A 411 -16.44 13.03 -0.47
C LEU A 411 -17.54 12.97 0.59
#